data_AF-A0A3B0W0K1-F1
#
_entry.id   AF-A0A3B0W0K1-F1
#
_cell.length_a   1.000
_cell.length_b   1.000
_cell.length_c   1.000
_cell.angle_alpha   90.00
_cell.angle_beta   90.00
_cell.angle_gamma   90.00
#
_symmetry.space_group_name_H-M   'P 1'
#
loop_
_entity.id
_entity.type
_entity.pdbx_description
1 polymer ?
#
loop_
_entity_poly.entity_id
_entity_poly.type
_entity_poly.pdbx_seq_one_letter_code
_entity_poly.pdbx_strand_id
1 'polypeptide(L)'
;MEIQDPRLRLLLRQADKIADAGKRAAAEQMYRQIIEENREVAQAWLGLGQVVADPTEKERALEKAVQLEPEYPEAARALALLRGEPIPKWAQEPEPEIEEVVEEVLVEEPQTAVSTGSRQTVSALGDEEDEELFCYRHPDRSTALRCYNCGKPICMSCTNKTPVGYICPDCIREKEAVFFNATTLDYLVGPLVSLLLSLPAGWLVVRFTLGGGFFLFIILFFIGGMVGRFIGQFSKRAVGGRRGRYLPHLTVAMLILGTAVWLLPFILAIFIGGLSTLFAFLGPGIFLFAAGGALFSYMK
;
A
#
# COMPACT_ATOMS: atom_id res chain seq x y z
N MET A 1 0.55 -23.91 -19.37
CA MET A 1 1.77 -23.26 -19.93
C MET A 1 2.36 -22.34 -18.88
N GLU A 2 3.65 -22.47 -18.52
CA GLU A 2 4.23 -21.65 -17.45
C GLU A 2 4.55 -20.23 -17.95
N ILE A 3 3.90 -19.20 -17.38
CA ILE A 3 4.05 -17.81 -17.80
C ILE A 3 5.46 -17.32 -17.43
N GLN A 4 6.36 -17.23 -18.41
CA GLN A 4 7.76 -16.86 -18.18
C GLN A 4 7.90 -15.39 -17.73
N ASP A 5 7.08 -14.49 -18.27
CA ASP A 5 7.16 -13.06 -17.96
C ASP A 5 6.65 -12.73 -16.54
N PRO A 6 7.51 -12.20 -15.65
CA PRO A 6 7.11 -11.86 -14.28
C PRO A 6 6.08 -10.72 -14.23
N ARG A 7 6.15 -9.80 -15.20
CA ARG A 7 5.19 -8.69 -15.34
C ARG A 7 3.80 -9.20 -15.67
N LEU A 8 3.69 -10.14 -16.60
CA LEU A 8 2.42 -10.70 -17.06
C LEU A 8 1.74 -11.50 -15.93
N ARG A 9 2.52 -12.28 -15.17
CA ARG A 9 2.04 -12.96 -13.95
C ARG A 9 1.47 -11.99 -12.92
N LEU A 10 2.10 -10.84 -12.73
CA LEU A 10 1.61 -9.83 -11.81
C LEU A 10 0.28 -9.22 -12.29
N LEU A 11 0.18 -8.89 -13.57
CA LEU A 11 -1.04 -8.33 -14.17
C LEU A 11 -2.23 -9.30 -14.07
N LEU A 12 -2.01 -10.59 -14.37
CA LEU A 12 -3.03 -11.63 -14.21
C LEU A 12 -3.52 -11.75 -12.77
N ARG A 13 -2.60 -11.86 -11.79
CA ARG A 13 -2.97 -11.89 -10.37
C ARG A 13 -3.75 -10.66 -9.92
N GLN A 14 -3.47 -9.50 -10.53
CA GLN A 14 -4.21 -8.28 -10.24
C GLN A 14 -5.62 -8.33 -10.86
N ALA A 15 -5.76 -8.85 -12.08
CA ALA A 15 -7.05 -9.02 -12.74
C ALA A 15 -7.95 -9.99 -11.98
N ASP A 16 -7.41 -11.14 -11.57
CA ASP A 16 -8.13 -12.15 -10.79
C ASP A 16 -8.69 -11.56 -9.49
N LYS A 17 -7.86 -10.81 -8.74
CA LYS A 17 -8.33 -10.13 -7.51
C LYS A 17 -9.47 -9.13 -7.75
N ILE A 18 -9.49 -8.47 -8.92
CA ILE A 18 -10.55 -7.52 -9.27
C ILE A 18 -11.83 -8.28 -9.65
N ALA A 19 -11.69 -9.41 -10.34
CA ALA A 19 -12.79 -10.32 -10.66
C ALA A 19 -13.41 -10.90 -9.37
N ASP A 20 -12.59 -11.38 -8.43
CA ASP A 20 -13.01 -11.91 -7.12
C ASP A 20 -13.71 -10.85 -6.27
N ALA A 21 -13.28 -9.58 -6.38
CA ALA A 21 -13.93 -8.45 -5.72
C ALA A 21 -15.29 -8.07 -6.34
N GLY A 22 -15.76 -8.81 -7.35
CA GLY A 22 -17.05 -8.59 -8.03
C GLY A 22 -17.04 -7.42 -9.03
N LYS A 23 -15.89 -6.77 -9.27
CA LYS A 23 -15.77 -5.62 -10.17
C LYS A 23 -15.60 -6.05 -11.63
N ARG A 24 -16.65 -6.67 -12.19
CA ARG A 24 -16.62 -7.30 -13.52
C ARG A 24 -16.12 -6.38 -14.64
N ALA A 25 -16.68 -5.18 -14.80
CA ALA A 25 -16.28 -4.27 -15.88
C ALA A 25 -14.77 -3.88 -15.84
N ALA A 26 -14.21 -3.71 -14.64
CA ALA A 26 -12.79 -3.38 -14.50
C ALA A 26 -11.88 -4.60 -14.77
N ALA A 27 -12.30 -5.79 -14.34
CA ALA A 27 -11.59 -7.03 -14.64
C ALA A 27 -11.57 -7.32 -16.15
N GLU A 28 -12.70 -7.10 -16.84
CA GLU A 28 -12.80 -7.26 -18.30
C GLU A 28 -11.76 -6.43 -19.04
N GLN A 29 -11.64 -5.14 -18.71
CA GLN A 29 -10.66 -4.25 -19.31
C GLN A 29 -9.22 -4.74 -19.09
N MET A 30 -8.92 -5.23 -17.89
CA MET A 30 -7.58 -5.76 -17.60
C MET A 30 -7.27 -7.04 -18.38
N TYR A 31 -8.23 -7.97 -18.48
CA TYR A 31 -8.02 -9.17 -19.30
C TYR A 31 -7.84 -8.82 -20.78
N ARG A 32 -8.60 -7.87 -21.33
CA ARG A 32 -8.40 -7.38 -22.70
C ARG A 32 -7.01 -6.78 -22.90
N GLN A 33 -6.54 -5.97 -21.96
CA GLN A 33 -5.18 -5.41 -22.00
C GLN A 33 -4.11 -6.51 -21.99
N ILE A 34 -4.28 -7.53 -21.15
CA ILE A 34 -3.36 -8.67 -21.06
C ILE A 34 -3.32 -9.44 -22.40
N ILE A 35 -4.48 -9.65 -23.03
CA ILE A 35 -4.61 -10.32 -24.32
C ILE A 35 -3.99 -9.49 -25.46
N GLU A 36 -4.08 -8.16 -25.40
CA GLU A 36 -3.42 -7.26 -26.35
C GLU A 36 -1.89 -7.34 -26.26
N GLU A 37 -1.35 -7.47 -25.04
CA GLU A 37 0.09 -7.60 -24.79
C GLU A 37 0.60 -9.01 -25.14
N ASN A 38 -0.15 -10.06 -24.79
CA ASN A 38 0.17 -11.44 -25.14
C ASN A 38 -1.10 -12.28 -25.39
N ARG A 39 -1.27 -12.72 -26.64
CA ARG A 39 -2.45 -13.47 -27.09
C ARG A 39 -2.45 -14.94 -26.72
N GLU A 40 -1.32 -15.51 -26.31
CA GLU A 40 -1.12 -16.95 -26.08
C GLU A 40 -1.39 -17.36 -24.61
N VAL A 41 -1.88 -16.45 -23.79
CA VAL A 41 -2.16 -16.71 -22.37
C VAL A 41 -3.56 -17.31 -22.18
N ALA A 42 -3.64 -18.64 -22.03
CA ALA A 42 -4.92 -19.35 -21.83
C ALA A 42 -5.72 -18.83 -20.61
N GLN A 43 -5.03 -18.53 -19.49
CA GLN A 43 -5.65 -18.02 -18.26
C GLN A 43 -6.35 -16.67 -18.45
N ALA A 44 -5.81 -15.78 -19.30
CA ALA A 44 -6.42 -14.47 -19.57
C ALA A 44 -7.74 -14.61 -20.34
N TRP A 45 -7.79 -15.54 -21.29
CA TRP A 45 -8.99 -15.86 -22.06
C TRP A 45 -10.08 -16.51 -21.19
N LEU A 46 -9.70 -17.38 -20.24
CA LEU A 46 -10.63 -17.90 -19.23
C LEU A 46 -11.22 -16.78 -18.37
N GLY A 47 -10.35 -15.93 -17.80
CA GLY A 47 -10.78 -14.81 -16.95
C GLY A 47 -11.71 -13.85 -17.69
N LEU A 48 -11.42 -13.57 -18.97
CA LEU A 48 -12.31 -12.79 -19.83
C LEU A 48 -13.69 -13.47 -19.97
N GLY A 49 -13.72 -14.78 -20.28
CA GLY A 49 -14.96 -15.55 -20.42
C GLY A 49 -15.82 -15.60 -19.14
N GLN A 50 -15.20 -15.54 -17.96
CA GLN A 50 -15.96 -15.51 -16.69
C GLN A 50 -16.62 -14.15 -16.42
N VAL A 51 -16.05 -13.08 -16.97
CA VAL A 51 -16.40 -11.70 -16.61
C VAL A 51 -17.28 -11.03 -17.66
N VAL A 52 -17.11 -11.36 -18.94
CA VAL A 52 -17.87 -10.79 -20.06
C VAL A 52 -19.37 -11.09 -19.93
N ALA A 53 -20.19 -10.09 -20.21
CA ALA A 53 -21.65 -10.18 -20.11
C ALA A 53 -22.32 -10.81 -21.35
N ASP A 54 -21.75 -10.61 -22.54
CA ASP A 54 -22.30 -11.15 -23.78
C ASP A 54 -22.04 -12.67 -23.88
N PRO A 55 -23.09 -13.52 -23.98
CA PRO A 55 -22.92 -14.97 -24.07
C PRO A 55 -22.12 -15.41 -25.30
N THR A 56 -22.22 -14.68 -26.42
CA THR A 56 -21.52 -15.04 -27.66
C THR A 56 -20.03 -14.77 -27.58
N GLU A 57 -19.64 -13.66 -26.97
CA GLU A 57 -18.23 -13.30 -26.74
C GLU A 57 -17.62 -14.20 -25.65
N LYS A 58 -18.40 -14.53 -24.62
CA LYS A 58 -18.02 -15.49 -23.58
C LYS A 58 -17.64 -16.86 -24.16
N GLU A 59 -18.46 -17.39 -25.07
CA GLU A 59 -18.16 -18.67 -25.73
C GLU A 59 -16.85 -18.61 -26.51
N ARG A 60 -16.65 -17.54 -27.32
CA ARG A 60 -15.42 -17.36 -28.10
C ARG A 60 -14.17 -17.26 -27.24
N ALA A 61 -14.25 -16.58 -26.10
CA ALA A 61 -13.14 -16.44 -25.19
C ALA A 61 -12.75 -17.79 -24.57
N LEU A 62 -13.75 -18.56 -24.12
CA LEU A 62 -13.54 -19.91 -23.56
C LEU A 62 -13.01 -20.89 -24.61
N GLU A 63 -13.53 -20.83 -25.83
CA GLU A 63 -13.04 -21.64 -26.95
C GLU A 63 -11.56 -21.35 -27.24
N LYS A 64 -11.16 -20.07 -27.21
CA LYS A 64 -9.74 -19.68 -27.35
C LYS A 64 -8.87 -20.19 -26.21
N ALA A 65 -9.36 -20.17 -24.97
CA ALA A 65 -8.63 -20.73 -23.84
C ALA A 65 -8.35 -22.23 -24.00
N VAL A 66 -9.35 -23.01 -24.42
CA VAL A 66 -9.20 -24.46 -24.67
C VAL A 66 -8.32 -24.75 -25.88
N GLN A 67 -8.35 -23.91 -26.92
CA GLN A 67 -7.45 -24.05 -28.08
C GLN A 67 -5.97 -23.86 -27.70
N LEU A 68 -5.68 -22.94 -26.78
CA LEU A 68 -4.31 -22.68 -26.31
C LEU A 68 -3.82 -23.77 -25.36
N GLU A 69 -4.68 -24.22 -24.45
CA GLU A 69 -4.35 -25.24 -23.46
C GLU A 69 -5.47 -26.30 -23.39
N PRO A 70 -5.34 -27.40 -24.17
CA PRO A 70 -6.38 -28.44 -24.27
C PRO A 70 -6.66 -29.17 -22.94
N GLU A 71 -5.67 -29.24 -22.05
CA GLU A 71 -5.74 -29.86 -20.72
C GLU A 71 -6.03 -28.84 -19.60
N TYR A 72 -6.74 -27.74 -19.92
CA TYR A 72 -7.12 -26.76 -18.91
C TYR A 72 -8.54 -27.04 -18.36
N PRO A 73 -8.66 -27.64 -17.15
CA PRO A 73 -9.93 -28.19 -16.66
C PRO A 73 -10.99 -27.12 -16.40
N GLU A 74 -10.58 -25.92 -15.98
CA GLU A 74 -11.49 -24.80 -15.71
C GLU A 74 -12.15 -24.27 -16.99
N ALA A 75 -11.39 -24.09 -18.07
CA ALA A 75 -11.94 -23.62 -19.35
C ALA A 75 -12.85 -24.66 -20.00
N ALA A 76 -12.45 -25.93 -19.99
CA ALA A 76 -13.27 -27.01 -20.54
C ALA A 76 -14.61 -27.14 -19.80
N ARG A 77 -14.61 -27.04 -18.47
CA ARG A 77 -15.84 -26.99 -17.66
C ARG A 77 -16.71 -25.80 -18.00
N ALA A 78 -16.14 -24.60 -18.01
CA ALA A 78 -16.88 -23.38 -18.27
C ALA A 78 -17.54 -23.40 -19.66
N LEU A 79 -16.85 -23.97 -20.66
CA LEU A 79 -17.39 -24.14 -22.01
C LEU A 79 -18.50 -25.19 -22.06
N ALA A 80 -18.30 -26.36 -21.43
CA ALA A 80 -19.31 -27.42 -21.37
C ALA A 80 -20.60 -26.94 -20.69
N LEU A 81 -20.48 -26.22 -19.56
CA LEU A 81 -21.61 -25.61 -18.86
C LEU A 81 -22.36 -24.60 -19.73
N LEU A 82 -21.65 -23.82 -20.55
CA LEU A 82 -22.27 -22.84 -21.45
C LEU A 82 -23.02 -23.50 -22.60
N ARG A 83 -22.50 -24.62 -23.14
CA ARG A 83 -23.10 -25.39 -24.23
C ARG A 83 -24.17 -26.37 -23.77
N GLY A 84 -24.26 -26.65 -22.47
CA GLY A 84 -25.11 -27.71 -21.92
C GLY A 84 -24.60 -29.11 -22.26
N GLU A 85 -23.32 -29.24 -22.57
CA GLU A 85 -22.66 -30.53 -22.86
C GLU A 85 -22.20 -31.20 -21.55
N PRO A 86 -22.11 -32.54 -21.52
CA PRO A 86 -21.60 -33.24 -20.34
C PRO A 86 -20.14 -32.86 -20.09
N ILE A 87 -19.82 -32.51 -18.83
CA ILE A 87 -18.46 -32.14 -18.42
C ILE A 87 -17.53 -33.36 -18.61
N PRO A 88 -16.41 -33.22 -19.35
CA PRO A 88 -15.45 -34.29 -19.52
C PRO A 88 -14.93 -34.80 -18.17
N LYS A 89 -14.80 -36.12 -18.00
CA LYS A 89 -14.38 -36.74 -16.72
C LYS A 89 -13.06 -36.16 -16.17
N TRP A 90 -12.10 -35.88 -17.04
CA TRP A 90 -10.80 -35.31 -16.67
C TRP A 90 -10.88 -33.85 -16.20
N ALA A 91 -11.98 -33.15 -16.53
CA ALA A 91 -12.19 -31.75 -16.19
C ALA A 91 -13.05 -31.57 -14.93
N GLN A 92 -13.61 -32.66 -14.37
CA GLN A 92 -14.43 -32.58 -13.16
C GLN A 92 -13.59 -32.10 -11.96
N GLU A 93 -14.21 -31.32 -11.09
CA GLU A 93 -13.61 -30.93 -9.81
C GLU A 93 -13.37 -32.22 -9.00
N PRO A 94 -12.19 -32.45 -8.40
CA PRO A 94 -12.04 -33.56 -7.49
C PRO A 94 -13.04 -33.36 -6.34
N GLU A 95 -14.03 -34.25 -6.24
CA GLU A 95 -14.90 -34.29 -5.08
C GLU A 95 -14.02 -34.37 -3.83
N PRO A 96 -14.27 -33.56 -2.79
CA PRO A 96 -13.62 -33.80 -1.52
C PRO A 96 -14.00 -35.21 -1.09
N GLU A 97 -13.04 -36.13 -1.05
CA GLU A 97 -13.20 -37.44 -0.41
C GLU A 97 -13.53 -37.18 1.07
N ILE A 98 -14.81 -37.19 1.40
CA ILE A 98 -15.35 -36.97 2.76
C ILE A 98 -15.33 -38.28 3.58
N GLU A 99 -14.84 -39.40 3.04
CA GLU A 99 -15.14 -40.72 3.58
C GLU A 99 -14.24 -41.30 4.69
N GLU A 100 -13.15 -40.65 5.15
CA GLU A 100 -12.29 -41.26 6.19
C GLU A 100 -12.11 -40.48 7.52
N VAL A 101 -12.57 -39.24 7.64
CA VAL A 101 -12.25 -38.41 8.84
C VAL A 101 -13.41 -38.31 9.84
N VAL A 102 -14.56 -38.93 9.58
CA VAL A 102 -15.79 -38.70 10.38
C VAL A 102 -15.92 -39.62 11.60
N GLU A 103 -15.18 -40.73 11.69
CA GLU A 103 -15.46 -41.75 12.72
C GLU A 103 -14.83 -41.49 14.10
N GLU A 104 -13.77 -40.67 14.22
CA GLU A 104 -13.04 -40.55 15.50
C GLU A 104 -13.48 -39.37 16.39
N VAL A 105 -14.29 -38.43 15.89
CA VAL A 105 -14.49 -37.13 16.58
C VAL A 105 -15.75 -37.07 17.47
N LEU A 106 -16.58 -38.12 17.54
CA LEU A 106 -17.90 -38.03 18.19
C LEU A 106 -18.08 -38.73 19.55
N VAL A 107 -17.01 -39.00 20.31
CA VAL A 107 -17.18 -39.45 21.70
C VAL A 107 -16.19 -38.75 22.63
N GLU A 108 -16.60 -37.60 23.17
CA GLU A 108 -16.66 -37.38 24.62
C GLU A 108 -17.22 -35.99 24.94
N GLU A 109 -18.41 -35.97 25.54
CA GLU A 109 -19.06 -34.81 26.15
C GLU A 109 -18.48 -34.50 27.55
N PRO A 110 -18.75 -33.30 28.10
CA PRO A 110 -17.79 -32.52 28.87
C PRO A 110 -17.86 -32.75 30.39
N GLN A 111 -16.69 -32.76 31.05
CA GLN A 111 -16.61 -32.68 32.51
C GLN A 111 -15.96 -31.37 32.96
N THR A 112 -16.81 -30.43 33.35
CA THR A 112 -16.47 -29.36 34.28
C THR A 112 -16.23 -29.95 35.67
N ALA A 113 -15.08 -29.65 36.27
CA ALA A 113 -14.84 -29.37 37.69
C ALA A 113 -13.48 -29.90 38.17
N VAL A 114 -12.61 -28.96 38.56
CA VAL A 114 -11.82 -28.95 39.81
C VAL A 114 -11.42 -30.32 40.37
N SER A 115 -10.13 -30.64 40.40
CA SER A 115 -9.30 -30.55 41.61
C SER A 115 -7.96 -31.30 41.47
N THR A 116 -6.94 -30.71 42.09
CA THR A 116 -5.85 -31.36 42.85
C THR A 116 -4.91 -32.35 42.15
N GLY A 117 -3.77 -31.80 41.74
CA GLY A 117 -2.41 -32.29 41.96
C GLY A 117 -2.12 -33.79 42.10
N SER A 118 -1.22 -34.28 41.25
CA SER A 118 -0.15 -35.20 41.66
C SER A 118 0.89 -35.29 40.56
N ARG A 119 2.16 -35.14 40.96
CA ARG A 119 3.34 -35.36 40.12
C ARG A 119 3.29 -36.76 39.52
N GLN A 120 3.59 -36.88 38.23
CA GLN A 120 4.29 -38.06 37.75
C GLN A 120 5.20 -37.71 36.57
N THR A 121 6.48 -37.90 36.88
CA THR A 121 7.66 -37.90 36.05
C THR A 121 7.51 -38.83 34.86
N VAL A 122 7.73 -38.28 33.66
CA VAL A 122 8.26 -39.05 32.54
C VAL A 122 9.63 -38.48 32.24
N SER A 123 10.66 -39.20 32.68
CA SER A 123 12.03 -39.03 32.24
C SER A 123 12.45 -40.39 31.70
N ALA A 124 12.62 -40.48 30.38
CA ALA A 124 13.53 -41.41 29.73
C ALA A 124 13.64 -41.08 28.23
N LEU A 125 14.64 -40.26 27.91
CA LEU A 125 15.62 -40.46 26.83
C LEU A 125 15.09 -40.60 25.40
N GLY A 126 14.82 -39.44 24.79
CA GLY A 126 15.37 -39.13 23.48
C GLY A 126 16.33 -37.95 23.67
N ASP A 127 17.59 -38.11 23.27
CA ASP A 127 18.51 -36.98 23.11
C ASP A 127 17.97 -36.09 21.97
N GLU A 128 17.10 -35.15 22.32
CA GLU A 128 16.98 -33.92 21.59
C GLU A 128 17.48 -32.85 22.55
N GLU A 129 18.74 -32.44 22.34
CA GLU A 129 19.13 -31.10 22.67
C GLU A 129 18.14 -30.19 21.93
N ASP A 130 17.00 -29.89 22.57
CA ASP A 130 16.20 -28.73 22.24
C ASP A 130 17.19 -27.58 22.34
N GLU A 131 17.82 -27.22 21.22
CA GLU A 131 18.67 -26.05 21.13
C GLU A 131 17.81 -24.93 21.70
N GLU A 132 18.08 -24.51 22.93
CA GLU A 132 17.37 -23.41 23.55
C GLU A 132 17.72 -22.18 22.72
N LEU A 133 16.86 -21.86 21.76
CA LEU A 133 17.13 -20.79 20.83
C LEU A 133 16.96 -19.49 21.61
N PHE A 134 18.05 -18.74 21.73
CA PHE A 134 17.99 -17.44 22.36
C PHE A 134 17.61 -16.38 21.34
N CYS A 135 16.90 -15.35 21.79
CA CYS A 135 16.56 -14.24 20.91
C CYS A 135 17.84 -13.57 20.40
N TYR A 136 17.92 -13.35 19.08
CA TYR A 136 19.10 -12.73 18.46
C TYR A 136 19.50 -11.36 19.04
N ARG A 137 18.57 -10.65 19.70
CA ARG A 137 18.78 -9.35 20.34
C ARG A 137 18.86 -9.44 21.87
N HIS A 138 18.35 -10.52 22.47
CA HIS A 138 18.33 -10.75 23.91
C HIS A 138 18.84 -12.17 24.18
N PRO A 139 20.15 -12.35 24.40
CA PRO A 139 20.73 -13.67 24.66
C PRO A 139 20.23 -14.30 25.97
N ASP A 140 19.70 -13.50 26.90
CA ASP A 140 19.18 -14.00 28.18
C ASP A 140 17.75 -14.56 28.09
N ARG A 141 17.14 -14.59 26.90
CA ARG A 141 15.74 -15.02 26.70
C ARG A 141 15.67 -16.17 25.71
N SER A 142 15.38 -17.37 26.18
CA SER A 142 15.02 -18.50 25.33
C SER A 142 13.67 -18.23 24.66
N THR A 143 13.52 -18.65 23.41
CA THR A 143 12.34 -18.41 22.60
C THR A 143 12.11 -19.53 21.59
N ALA A 144 10.87 -19.99 21.51
CA ALA A 144 10.44 -20.90 20.44
C ALA A 144 10.00 -20.16 19.16
N LEU A 145 9.88 -18.82 19.21
CA LEU A 145 9.37 -18.02 18.10
C LEU A 145 10.48 -17.66 17.11
N ARG A 146 10.17 -17.79 15.81
CA ARG A 146 11.06 -17.44 14.70
C ARG A 146 10.39 -16.46 13.75
N CYS A 147 11.19 -15.60 13.12
CA CYS A 147 10.71 -14.71 12.07
C CYS A 147 10.31 -15.51 10.83
N TYR A 148 9.11 -15.31 10.30
CA TYR A 148 8.65 -16.05 9.11
C TYR A 148 9.51 -15.75 7.85
N ASN A 149 10.11 -14.55 7.77
CA ASN A 149 10.83 -14.10 6.58
C ASN A 149 12.31 -14.53 6.58
N CYS A 150 12.96 -14.58 7.74
CA CYS A 150 14.40 -14.85 7.85
C CYS A 150 14.76 -16.00 8.78
N GLY A 151 13.78 -16.65 9.43
CA GLY A 151 13.97 -17.82 10.30
C GLY A 151 14.68 -17.56 11.63
N LYS A 152 15.17 -16.33 11.88
CA LYS A 152 15.91 -15.97 13.10
C LYS A 152 15.04 -16.08 14.36
N PRO A 153 15.57 -16.60 15.48
CA PRO A 153 14.84 -16.67 16.75
C PRO A 153 14.61 -15.27 17.34
N ILE A 154 13.35 -14.98 17.70
CA ILE A 154 12.89 -13.69 18.21
C ILE A 154 12.06 -13.90 19.47
N CYS A 155 12.23 -13.06 20.49
CA CYS A 155 11.38 -13.13 21.68
C CYS A 155 10.04 -12.40 21.45
N MET A 156 9.04 -12.69 22.29
CA MET A 156 7.73 -12.03 22.25
C MET A 156 7.80 -10.49 22.32
N SER A 157 8.79 -9.93 23.03
CA SER A 157 8.96 -8.47 23.14
C SER A 157 9.60 -7.81 21.91
N CYS A 158 10.35 -8.56 21.09
CA CYS A 158 10.97 -8.04 19.88
C CYS A 158 10.12 -8.22 18.62
N THR A 159 9.00 -8.92 18.75
CA THR A 159 8.22 -9.40 17.61
C THR A 159 7.16 -8.39 17.21
N ASN A 160 7.02 -8.14 15.91
CA ASN A 160 5.86 -7.44 15.35
C ASN A 160 4.85 -8.44 14.80
N LYS A 161 3.57 -8.27 15.17
CA LYS A 161 2.48 -9.14 14.71
C LYS A 161 2.02 -8.69 13.33
N THR A 162 1.99 -9.63 12.38
CA THR A 162 1.42 -9.43 11.05
C THR A 162 0.33 -10.49 10.81
N PRO A 163 -0.61 -10.26 9.87
CA PRO A 163 -1.70 -11.21 9.62
C PRO A 163 -1.22 -12.60 9.15
N VAL A 164 0.00 -12.71 8.63
CA VAL A 164 0.62 -13.96 8.18
C VAL A 164 1.61 -14.56 9.20
N GLY A 165 1.75 -13.96 10.39
CA GLY A 165 2.62 -14.46 11.45
C GLY A 165 3.50 -13.40 12.10
N TYR A 166 4.65 -13.83 12.63
CA TYR A 166 5.58 -13.00 13.38
C TYR A 166 6.79 -12.58 12.54
N ILE A 167 7.14 -11.29 12.58
CA ILE A 167 8.28 -10.74 11.83
C ILE A 167 9.25 -10.01 12.76
N CYS A 168 10.55 -10.14 12.47
CA CYS A 168 11.59 -9.43 13.19
C CYS A 168 11.68 -7.95 12.74
N PRO A 169 12.19 -7.05 13.60
CA PRO A 169 12.24 -5.62 13.30
C PRO A 169 13.20 -5.30 12.14
N ASP A 170 14.22 -6.12 11.91
CA ASP A 170 15.18 -5.89 10.82
C ASP A 170 14.55 -6.19 9.46
N CYS A 171 13.77 -7.28 9.33
CA CYS A 171 13.02 -7.56 8.10
C CYS A 171 11.89 -6.55 7.85
N ILE A 172 11.28 -5.98 8.90
CA ILE A 172 10.35 -4.86 8.74
C ILE A 172 11.05 -3.63 8.18
N ARG A 173 12.22 -3.27 8.73
CA ARG A 173 13.00 -2.12 8.26
C ARG A 173 13.46 -2.27 6.82
N GLU A 174 13.81 -3.49 6.42
CA GLU A 174 14.20 -3.80 5.04
C GLU A 174 13.01 -3.67 4.08
N LYS A 175 11.83 -4.18 4.46
CA LYS A 175 10.59 -3.93 3.71
C LYS A 175 10.28 -2.43 3.61
N GLU A 176 10.42 -1.69 4.71
CA GLU A 176 10.26 -0.23 4.71
C GLU A 176 11.29 0.46 3.80
N ALA A 177 12.56 0.03 3.80
CA ALA A 177 13.61 0.60 2.96
C ALA A 177 13.33 0.44 1.46
N VAL A 178 12.73 -0.67 1.03
CA VAL A 178 12.27 -0.85 -0.36
C VAL A 178 11.20 0.17 -0.74
N PHE A 179 10.33 0.57 0.19
CA PHE A 179 9.34 1.63 -0.04
C PHE A 179 9.95 3.04 0.08
N PHE A 180 11.01 3.22 0.87
CA PHE A 180 11.70 4.48 1.11
C PHE A 180 13.06 4.56 0.38
N ASN A 181 13.05 4.35 -0.94
CA ASN A 181 14.20 4.57 -1.82
C ASN A 181 14.45 6.07 -2.14
N ALA A 182 14.34 6.94 -1.13
CA ALA A 182 14.63 8.36 -1.31
C ALA A 182 16.15 8.56 -1.32
N THR A 183 16.71 8.95 -2.46
CA THR A 183 18.13 9.25 -2.60
C THR A 183 18.45 10.56 -1.86
N THR A 184 19.67 10.72 -1.33
CA THR A 184 20.12 11.98 -0.70
C THR A 184 19.91 13.21 -1.59
N LEU A 185 20.01 13.03 -2.92
CA LEU A 185 19.70 14.07 -3.90
C LEU A 185 18.22 14.51 -3.89
N ASP A 186 17.28 13.61 -3.61
CA ASP A 186 15.85 13.96 -3.55
C ASP A 186 15.54 14.88 -2.37
N TYR A 187 16.31 14.75 -1.27
CA TYR A 187 16.26 15.64 -0.11
C TYR A 187 16.85 17.03 -0.37
N LEU A 188 17.63 17.22 -1.43
CA LEU A 188 18.13 18.54 -1.84
C LEU A 188 17.23 19.16 -2.92
N VAL A 189 16.86 18.39 -3.94
CA VAL A 189 16.08 18.87 -5.09
C VAL A 189 14.68 19.32 -4.68
N GLY A 190 13.98 18.55 -3.84
CA GLY A 190 12.61 18.88 -3.40
C GLY A 190 12.54 20.24 -2.68
N PRO A 191 13.35 20.45 -1.62
CA PRO A 191 13.45 21.72 -0.91
C PRO A 191 13.89 22.88 -1.80
N LEU A 192 14.89 22.69 -2.66
CA LEU A 192 15.42 23.75 -3.52
C LEU A 192 14.36 24.26 -4.51
N VAL A 193 13.60 23.36 -5.13
CA VAL A 193 12.48 23.72 -6.02
C VAL A 193 11.36 24.40 -5.25
N SER A 194 11.01 23.89 -4.05
CA SER A 194 9.98 24.51 -3.23
C SER A 194 10.35 25.92 -2.77
N LEU A 195 11.63 26.15 -2.44
CA LEU A 195 12.16 27.46 -2.07
C LEU A 195 12.10 28.44 -3.26
N LEU A 196 12.52 27.99 -4.45
CA LEU A 196 12.48 28.79 -5.68
C LEU A 196 11.06 29.24 -6.02
N LEU A 197 10.06 28.36 -5.83
CA LEU A 197 8.64 28.69 -6.05
C LEU A 197 8.04 29.52 -4.91
N SER A 198 8.51 29.32 -3.68
CA SER A 198 8.00 30.02 -2.50
C SER A 198 8.47 31.47 -2.41
N LEU A 199 9.63 31.82 -2.97
CA LEU A 199 10.16 33.19 -2.98
C LEU A 199 9.24 34.18 -3.72
N PRO A 200 8.83 33.97 -4.98
CA PRO A 200 7.91 34.86 -5.68
C PRO A 200 6.50 34.82 -5.08
N ALA A 201 6.06 33.66 -4.57
CA ALA A 201 4.78 33.54 -3.88
C ALA A 201 4.74 34.38 -2.60
N GLY A 202 5.77 34.29 -1.75
CA GLY A 202 5.89 35.08 -0.52
C GLY A 202 5.97 36.57 -0.79
N TRP A 203 6.74 37.00 -1.80
CA TRP A 203 6.79 38.38 -2.24
C TRP A 203 5.42 38.92 -2.65
N LEU A 204 4.68 38.15 -3.45
CA LEU A 204 3.35 38.54 -3.92
C LEU A 204 2.35 38.66 -2.76
N VAL A 205 2.37 37.72 -1.81
CA VAL A 205 1.50 37.72 -0.62
C VAL A 205 1.74 38.97 0.21
N VAL A 206 3.00 39.28 0.53
CA VAL A 206 3.35 40.46 1.33
C VAL A 206 2.98 41.74 0.57
N ARG A 207 3.30 41.83 -0.73
CA ARG A 207 2.98 43.00 -1.56
C ARG A 207 1.47 43.30 -1.64
N PHE A 208 0.64 42.27 -1.64
CA PHE A 208 -0.82 42.37 -1.75
C PHE A 208 -1.48 42.61 -0.39
N THR A 209 -0.93 42.06 0.69
CA THR A 209 -1.44 42.27 2.07
C THR A 209 -1.31 43.72 2.53
N LEU A 210 -0.30 44.46 2.04
CA LEU A 210 -0.15 45.89 2.34
C LEU A 210 -1.22 46.79 1.67
N GLY A 211 -1.90 46.28 0.64
CA GLY A 211 -2.67 47.11 -0.28
C GLY A 211 -4.18 47.07 -0.12
N GLY A 212 -4.79 46.17 0.67
CA GLY A 212 -6.25 46.01 0.56
C GLY A 212 -7.03 45.50 1.75
N GLY A 213 -8.31 45.81 1.67
CA GLY A 213 -9.31 45.57 2.71
C GLY A 213 -9.70 44.11 2.87
N PHE A 214 -10.70 43.89 3.72
CA PHE A 214 -11.14 42.58 4.23
C PHE A 214 -11.32 41.49 3.16
N PHE A 215 -11.81 41.83 1.97
CA PHE A 215 -12.02 40.88 0.86
C PHE A 215 -10.72 40.22 0.37
N LEU A 216 -9.56 40.86 0.53
CA LEU A 216 -8.29 40.26 0.14
C LEU A 216 -7.94 39.03 0.97
N PHE A 217 -8.33 38.97 2.24
CA PHE A 217 -8.07 37.80 3.08
C PHE A 217 -8.85 36.57 2.59
N ILE A 218 -10.09 36.76 2.13
CA ILE A 218 -10.90 35.69 1.54
C ILE A 218 -10.26 35.20 0.24
N ILE A 219 -9.86 36.11 -0.64
CA ILE A 219 -9.18 35.76 -1.90
C ILE A 219 -7.88 35.02 -1.61
N LEU A 220 -7.09 35.47 -0.64
CA LEU A 220 -5.82 34.87 -0.26
C LEU A 220 -5.99 33.45 0.30
N PHE A 221 -7.09 33.16 0.99
CA PHE A 221 -7.42 31.81 1.46
C PHE A 221 -7.64 30.84 0.29
N PHE A 222 -8.45 31.24 -0.71
CA PHE A 222 -8.71 30.43 -1.90
C PHE A 222 -7.46 30.25 -2.77
N ILE A 223 -6.73 31.34 -3.01
CA ILE A 223 -5.48 31.30 -3.78
C ILE A 223 -4.42 30.48 -3.04
N GLY A 224 -4.33 30.59 -1.72
CA GLY A 224 -3.40 29.82 -0.90
C GLY A 224 -3.57 28.31 -1.07
N GLY A 225 -4.82 27.83 -1.13
CA GLY A 225 -5.12 26.42 -1.42
C GLY A 225 -4.68 25.99 -2.82
N MET A 226 -4.94 26.81 -3.84
CA MET A 226 -4.49 26.53 -5.21
C MET A 226 -2.95 26.52 -5.32
N VAL A 227 -2.29 27.54 -4.77
CA VAL A 227 -0.83 27.69 -4.79
C VAL A 227 -0.17 26.53 -4.06
N GLY A 228 -0.68 26.14 -2.88
CA GLY A 228 -0.18 24.97 -2.15
C GLY A 228 -0.26 23.68 -2.96
N ARG A 229 -1.38 23.44 -3.66
CA ARG A 229 -1.52 22.26 -4.53
C ARG A 229 -0.57 22.31 -5.73
N PHE A 230 -0.40 23.49 -6.34
CA PHE A 230 0.52 23.70 -7.45
C PHE A 230 1.97 23.42 -7.06
N ILE A 231 2.44 23.99 -5.94
CA ILE A 231 3.80 23.78 -5.43
C ILE A 231 4.03 22.29 -5.13
N GLY A 232 3.05 21.62 -4.51
CA GLY A 232 3.13 20.19 -4.23
C GLY A 232 3.28 19.34 -5.50
N GLN A 233 2.49 19.64 -6.53
CA GLN A 233 2.52 18.90 -7.80
C GLN A 233 3.85 19.09 -8.54
N PHE A 234 4.38 20.32 -8.58
CA PHE A 234 5.67 20.61 -9.22
C PHE A 234 6.83 19.97 -8.45
N SER A 235 6.86 20.09 -7.11
CA SER A 235 7.90 19.49 -6.28
C SER A 235 7.91 17.95 -6.42
N LYS A 236 6.74 17.31 -6.40
CA LYS A 236 6.62 15.85 -6.57
C LYS A 236 7.04 15.37 -7.96
N ARG A 237 6.81 16.18 -9.00
CA ARG A 237 7.24 15.89 -10.37
C ARG A 237 8.76 16.03 -10.53
N ALA A 238 9.36 17.02 -9.88
CA ALA A 238 10.82 17.22 -9.86
C ALA A 238 11.58 16.09 -9.15
N VAL A 239 10.98 15.48 -8.12
CA VAL A 239 11.57 14.37 -7.33
C VAL A 239 11.30 12.98 -7.95
N GLY A 240 10.62 12.91 -9.11
CA GLY A 240 10.35 11.64 -9.80
C GLY A 240 9.34 10.75 -9.08
N GLY A 241 8.48 11.30 -8.21
CA GLY A 241 7.40 10.56 -7.55
C GLY A 241 7.83 9.65 -6.39
N ARG A 242 9.10 9.71 -5.97
CA ARG A 242 9.62 8.94 -4.83
C ARG A 242 9.01 9.43 -3.51
N ARG A 243 8.62 8.49 -2.63
CA ARG A 243 7.99 8.79 -1.33
C ARG A 243 9.06 8.74 -0.24
N GLY A 244 9.32 9.86 0.43
CA GLY A 244 10.23 9.93 1.57
C GLY A 244 9.52 10.36 2.83
N ARG A 245 9.91 9.77 3.97
CA ARG A 245 9.28 10.05 5.28
C ARG A 245 9.43 11.51 5.72
N TYR A 246 10.55 12.16 5.39
CA TYR A 246 10.84 13.56 5.80
C TYR A 246 10.60 14.60 4.70
N LEU A 247 10.33 14.17 3.47
CA LEU A 247 10.04 15.04 2.33
C LEU A 247 8.91 16.07 2.58
N PRO A 248 7.73 15.69 3.13
CA PRO A 248 6.66 16.67 3.39
C PRO A 248 7.05 17.70 4.45
N HIS A 249 7.80 17.32 5.48
CA HIS A 249 8.22 18.25 6.52
C HIS A 249 9.23 19.27 5.99
N LEU A 250 10.17 18.84 5.15
CA LEU A 250 11.17 19.72 4.54
C LEU A 250 10.55 20.72 3.56
N THR A 251 9.60 20.30 2.73
CA THR A 251 8.95 21.22 1.78
C THR A 251 8.08 22.27 2.47
N VAL A 252 7.36 21.88 3.54
CA VAL A 252 6.62 22.84 4.37
C VAL A 252 7.59 23.79 5.10
N ALA A 253 8.71 23.29 5.63
CA ALA A 253 9.71 24.14 6.27
C ALA A 253 10.30 25.18 5.30
N MET A 254 10.59 24.80 4.05
CA MET A 254 11.07 25.74 3.03
C MET A 254 10.02 26.76 2.58
N LEU A 255 8.73 26.39 2.56
CA LEU A 255 7.63 27.33 2.31
C LEU A 255 7.57 28.41 3.41
N ILE A 256 7.69 27.99 4.66
CA ILE A 256 7.73 28.90 5.82
C ILE A 256 8.95 29.80 5.71
N LEU A 257 10.13 29.26 5.41
CA LEU A 257 11.34 30.06 5.24
C LEU A 257 11.22 31.06 4.08
N GLY A 258 10.71 30.64 2.92
CA GLY A 258 10.55 31.50 1.75
C GLY A 258 9.60 32.67 1.98
N THR A 259 8.52 32.47 2.74
CA THR A 259 7.62 33.55 3.15
C THR A 259 8.21 34.39 4.28
N ALA A 260 8.91 33.78 5.24
CA ALA A 260 9.55 34.45 6.37
C ALA A 260 10.62 35.47 5.92
N VAL A 261 11.38 35.18 4.85
CA VAL A 261 12.38 36.11 4.29
C VAL A 261 11.74 37.46 3.90
N TRP A 262 10.54 37.43 3.32
CA TRP A 262 9.81 38.65 2.93
C TRP A 262 9.02 39.28 4.08
N LEU A 263 8.69 38.51 5.11
CA LEU A 263 8.06 39.00 6.34
C LEU A 263 9.03 39.65 7.32
N LEU A 264 10.32 39.30 7.27
CA LEU A 264 11.37 39.79 8.17
C LEU A 264 11.39 41.32 8.34
N PRO A 265 11.35 42.15 7.27
CA PRO A 265 11.29 43.61 7.43
C PRO A 265 10.03 44.09 8.17
N PHE A 266 8.91 43.37 8.05
CA PHE A 266 7.67 43.68 8.78
C PHE A 266 7.75 43.26 10.23
N ILE A 267 8.43 42.16 10.55
CA ILE A 267 8.65 41.70 11.93
C ILE A 267 9.48 42.73 12.70
N LEU A 268 10.53 43.25 12.07
CA LEU A 268 11.32 44.35 12.64
C LEU A 268 10.48 45.63 12.80
N ALA A 269 9.56 45.90 11.86
CA ALA A 269 8.66 47.04 11.95
C ALA A 269 7.61 46.94 13.08
N ILE A 270 7.35 45.75 13.66
CA ILE A 270 6.48 45.60 14.85
C ILE A 270 7.04 46.39 16.04
N PHE A 271 8.37 46.43 16.20
CA PHE A 271 9.00 47.17 17.31
C PHE A 271 8.83 48.69 17.20
N ILE A 272 8.45 49.19 16.02
CA ILE A 272 8.29 50.62 15.72
C ILE A 272 6.82 50.98 15.44
N GLY A 273 6.03 50.03 14.93
CA GLY A 273 4.68 50.25 14.40
C GLY A 273 3.55 49.74 15.31
N GLY A 274 2.43 50.46 15.31
CA GLY A 274 1.24 50.13 16.11
C GLY A 274 0.43 48.93 15.60
N LEU A 275 -0.82 48.79 16.11
CA LEU A 275 -1.75 47.66 15.88
C LEU A 275 -1.96 47.28 14.40
N SER A 276 -1.76 48.22 13.47
CA SER A 276 -1.83 47.98 12.03
C SER A 276 -0.80 46.98 11.52
N THR A 277 0.37 46.88 12.16
CA THR A 277 1.40 45.89 11.81
C THR A 277 0.94 44.47 12.12
N LEU A 278 0.15 44.25 13.18
CA LEU A 278 -0.41 42.94 13.51
C LEU A 278 -1.37 42.42 12.42
N PHE A 279 -2.17 43.31 11.83
CA PHE A 279 -3.05 42.95 10.72
C PHE A 279 -2.28 42.52 9.47
N ALA A 280 -1.06 43.04 9.26
CA ALA A 280 -0.19 42.63 8.16
C ALA A 280 0.34 41.19 8.31
N PHE A 281 0.33 40.60 9.51
CA PHE A 281 0.69 39.19 9.74
C PHE A 281 -0.45 38.22 9.51
N LEU A 282 -1.70 38.69 9.59
CA LEU A 282 -2.87 37.85 9.47
C LEU A 282 -2.94 37.20 8.07
N GLY A 283 -2.65 37.98 7.02
CA GLY A 283 -2.64 37.48 5.63
C GLY A 283 -1.62 36.37 5.40
N PRO A 284 -0.32 36.62 5.66
CA PRO A 284 0.72 35.60 5.55
C PRO A 284 0.47 34.38 6.44
N GLY A 285 -0.08 34.57 7.65
CA GLY A 285 -0.46 33.48 8.54
C GLY A 285 -1.55 32.58 7.95
N ILE A 286 -2.64 33.18 7.44
CA ILE A 286 -3.72 32.45 6.74
C ILE A 286 -3.18 31.73 5.51
N PHE A 287 -2.32 32.40 4.73
CA PHE A 287 -1.69 31.80 3.55
C PHE A 287 -0.84 30.59 3.91
N LEU A 288 0.01 30.68 4.94
CA LEU A 288 0.83 29.57 5.40
C LEU A 288 0.00 28.40 5.92
N PHE A 289 -1.09 28.69 6.63
CA PHE A 289 -2.00 27.65 7.11
C PHE A 289 -2.68 26.92 5.94
N ALA A 290 -3.24 27.65 4.98
CA ALA A 290 -3.92 27.09 3.82
C ALA A 290 -2.96 26.34 2.88
N ALA A 291 -1.85 26.99 2.49
CA ALA A 291 -0.87 26.43 1.57
C ALA A 291 -0.09 25.27 2.21
N GLY A 292 0.34 25.41 3.47
CA GLY A 292 1.04 24.36 4.21
C GLY A 292 0.17 23.12 4.44
N GLY A 293 -1.11 23.30 4.80
CA GLY A 293 -2.06 22.19 4.94
C GLY A 293 -2.33 21.45 3.62
N ALA A 294 -2.48 22.19 2.51
CA ALA A 294 -2.63 21.60 1.19
C ALA A 294 -1.36 20.85 0.74
N LEU A 295 -0.18 21.40 1.02
CA LEU A 295 1.10 20.78 0.69
C LEU A 295 1.31 19.47 1.46
N PHE A 296 1.02 19.48 2.76
CA PHE A 296 1.20 18.32 3.64
C PHE A 296 0.27 17.16 3.26
N SER A 297 -1.00 17.45 2.96
CA SER A 297 -1.96 16.42 2.55
C SER A 297 -1.66 15.82 1.18
N TYR A 298 -1.05 16.57 0.26
CA TYR A 298 -0.68 16.09 -1.07
C TYR A 298 0.60 15.23 -1.08
N MET A 299 1.51 15.49 -0.15
CA MET A 299 2.80 14.80 -0.05
C MET A 299 2.76 13.56 0.85
N LYS A 300 1.78 13.44 1.74
CA LYS A 300 1.49 12.22 2.51
C LYS A 300 0.93 11.12 1.59
#